data_AF-A0A0G0FA00-F1
#
_entry.id   AF-A0A0G0FA00-F1
#
_cell.length_a   1.000
_cell.length_b   1.000
_cell.length_c   1.000
_cell.angle_alpha   90.00
_cell.angle_beta   90.00
_cell.angle_gamma   90.00
#
_symmetry.space_group_name_H-M   'P 1'
#
loop_
_entity.id
_entity.type
_entity.pdbx_description
1 polymer ?
#
loop_
_entity_poly.entity_id
_entity_poly.type
_entity_poly.pdbx_seq_one_letter_code
_entity_poly.pdbx_strand_id
1 'polypeptide(L)'
;MKKLKLFLKSKITTDTIALVIFSICASGGLTILYELLIIDMTKGQWLVFRVLYNILKFSGAYFCVKITDWMRLRILKTSQNRFHKAIADTISISIYQIPLYIMSGLIMGINIIQLLIVSSIYLVDNMILGWLYGVILDWTRKKLQNSTVY
;
A
#
# COMPACT_ATOMS: atom_id res chain seq x y z
N MET A 1 14.39 4.13 -25.46
CA MET A 1 13.51 2.95 -25.24
C MET A 1 14.15 1.78 -24.47
N LYS A 2 15.37 1.30 -24.78
CA LYS A 2 16.00 0.15 -24.06
C LYS A 2 16.22 0.37 -22.55
N LYS A 3 16.70 1.55 -22.12
CA LYS A 3 16.90 1.87 -20.68
C LYS A 3 15.59 1.87 -19.88
N LEU A 4 14.50 2.34 -20.47
CA LEU A 4 13.16 2.34 -19.84
C LEU A 4 12.65 0.91 -19.62
N LYS A 5 12.84 0.01 -20.58
CA LYS A 5 12.50 -1.42 -20.43
C LYS A 5 13.30 -2.10 -19.32
N LEU A 6 14.61 -1.81 -19.23
CA LEU A 6 15.48 -2.31 -18.16
C LEU A 6 15.06 -1.79 -16.77
N PHE A 7 14.69 -0.52 -16.68
CA PHE A 7 14.20 0.09 -15.45
C PHE A 7 12.85 -0.48 -15.00
N LEU A 8 11.92 -0.70 -15.92
CA LEU A 8 10.61 -1.33 -15.66
C LEU A 8 10.75 -2.81 -15.24
N LYS A 9 11.82 -3.48 -15.65
CA LYS A 9 12.13 -4.87 -15.27
C LYS A 9 12.61 -5.00 -13.82
N SER A 10 13.09 -3.91 -13.21
CA SER A 10 13.46 -3.93 -11.79
C SER A 10 12.22 -4.28 -10.97
N LYS A 11 12.37 -5.29 -10.10
CA LYS A 11 11.31 -5.74 -9.18
C LYS A 11 10.74 -4.58 -8.37
N ILE A 12 11.61 -3.69 -7.91
CA ILE A 12 11.23 -2.51 -7.13
C ILE A 12 10.32 -1.61 -7.96
N THR A 13 10.67 -1.31 -9.21
CA THR A 13 9.84 -0.47 -10.09
C THR A 13 8.48 -1.11 -10.37
N THR A 14 8.46 -2.40 -10.66
CA THR A 14 7.22 -3.15 -10.93
C THR A 14 6.28 -3.11 -9.73
N ASP A 15 6.80 -3.34 -8.54
CA ASP A 15 6.01 -3.35 -7.31
C ASP A 15 5.61 -1.93 -6.88
N THR A 16 6.43 -0.91 -7.12
CA THR A 16 6.04 0.50 -6.93
C THR A 16 4.87 0.87 -7.85
N ILE A 17 4.88 0.41 -9.11
CA ILE A 17 3.74 0.61 -10.02
C ILE A 17 2.48 -0.07 -9.47
N ALA A 18 2.62 -1.29 -8.94
CA ALA A 18 1.51 -1.99 -8.28
C ALA A 18 0.95 -1.17 -7.10
N LEU A 19 1.83 -0.62 -6.27
CA LEU A 19 1.48 0.21 -5.13
C LEU A 19 0.78 1.51 -5.55
N VAL A 20 1.21 2.14 -6.65
CA VAL A 20 0.54 3.32 -7.22
C VAL A 20 -0.87 2.97 -7.71
N ILE A 21 -1.01 1.88 -8.48
CA ILE A 21 -2.32 1.43 -8.99
C ILE A 21 -3.25 1.11 -7.82
N PHE A 22 -2.77 0.32 -6.86
CA PHE A 22 -3.53 0.00 -5.65
C PHE A 22 -3.92 1.27 -4.88
N SER A 23 -3.01 2.23 -4.75
CA SER A 23 -3.29 3.49 -4.09
C SER A 23 -4.43 4.23 -4.79
N ILE A 24 -4.44 4.32 -6.12
CA ILE A 24 -5.53 4.99 -6.86
C ILE A 24 -6.86 4.25 -6.64
N CYS A 25 -6.84 2.91 -6.66
CA CYS A 25 -8.04 2.10 -6.46
C CYS A 25 -8.59 2.19 -5.03
N ALA A 26 -7.72 2.18 -4.02
CA ALA A 26 -8.11 2.12 -2.61
C ALA A 26 -8.35 3.51 -1.99
N SER A 27 -7.62 4.54 -2.42
CA SER A 27 -7.61 5.85 -1.72
C SER A 27 -8.81 6.76 -2.02
N GLY A 28 -9.65 6.43 -3.00
CA GLY A 28 -10.75 7.30 -3.42
C GLY A 28 -12.06 7.17 -2.63
N GLY A 29 -12.27 6.09 -1.88
CA GLY A 29 -13.58 5.75 -1.30
C GLY A 29 -13.65 5.92 0.21
N LEU A 30 -13.46 4.81 0.92
CA LEU A 30 -13.68 4.70 2.37
C LEU A 30 -12.76 5.62 3.18
N THR A 31 -11.53 5.77 2.70
CA THR A 31 -10.49 6.67 3.20
C THR A 31 -10.94 8.12 3.39
N ILE A 32 -11.62 8.67 2.39
CA ILE A 32 -12.07 10.06 2.43
C ILE A 32 -13.17 10.23 3.47
N LEU A 33 -14.04 9.22 3.60
CA LEU A 33 -15.17 9.25 4.52
C LEU A 33 -14.70 9.32 5.96
N TYR A 34 -13.87 8.39 6.44
CA TYR A 34 -13.48 8.43 7.85
C TYR A 34 -12.48 9.54 8.19
N GLU A 35 -11.66 10.02 7.25
CA GLU A 35 -10.75 11.14 7.52
C GLU A 35 -11.49 12.47 7.68
N LEU A 36 -12.49 12.73 6.84
CA LEU A 36 -13.31 13.93 6.97
C LEU A 36 -14.30 13.83 8.14
N LEU A 37 -14.81 12.62 8.46
CA LEU A 37 -15.81 12.42 9.51
C LEU A 37 -15.21 12.26 10.92
N ILE A 38 -14.04 11.64 11.08
CA ILE A 38 -13.47 11.30 12.40
C ILE A 38 -12.37 12.28 12.81
N ILE A 39 -11.54 12.70 11.86
CA ILE A 39 -10.43 13.63 12.14
C ILE A 39 -10.90 15.08 12.03
N ASP A 40 -12.11 15.32 11.49
CA ASP A 40 -12.69 16.65 11.30
C ASP A 40 -11.74 17.58 10.51
N MET A 41 -11.06 17.02 9.51
CA MET A 41 -10.11 17.78 8.69
C MET A 41 -10.86 18.61 7.65
N THR A 42 -10.43 19.86 7.48
CA THR A 42 -10.85 20.64 6.31
C THR A 42 -10.33 19.99 5.01
N LYS A 43 -11.03 20.22 3.89
CA LYS A 43 -10.64 19.66 2.57
C LYS A 43 -9.20 20.01 2.16
N GLY A 44 -8.73 21.22 2.53
CA GLY A 44 -7.36 21.67 2.25
C GLY A 44 -6.33 20.91 3.08
N GLN A 45 -6.57 20.74 4.39
CA GLN A 45 -5.70 19.94 5.25
C GLN A 45 -5.67 18.48 4.83
N TRP A 46 -6.82 17.92 4.45
CA TRP A 46 -6.92 16.56 3.91
C TRP A 46 -6.04 16.37 2.67
N LEU A 47 -6.06 17.33 1.74
CA LEU A 47 -5.24 17.26 0.52
C LEU A 47 -3.75 17.32 0.85
N VAL A 48 -3.33 18.22 1.75
CA VAL A 48 -1.94 18.31 2.21
C VAL A 48 -1.50 17.01 2.89
N PHE A 49 -2.33 16.45 3.76
CA PHE A 49 -2.10 15.16 4.41
C PHE A 49 -1.87 14.05 3.39
N ARG A 50 -2.73 13.97 2.38
CA ARG A 50 -2.65 12.95 1.34
C ARG A 50 -1.42 13.10 0.47
N VAL A 51 -1.03 14.33 0.13
CA VAL A 51 0.21 14.59 -0.61
C VAL A 51 1.42 14.14 0.23
N LEU A 52 1.50 14.55 1.49
CA LEU A 52 2.58 14.15 2.41
C LEU A 52 2.65 12.63 2.56
N TYR A 53 1.52 11.98 2.86
CA TYR A 53 1.43 10.53 3.00
C TYR A 53 1.86 9.80 1.73
N ASN A 54 1.42 10.25 0.56
CA ASN A 54 1.80 9.63 -0.71
C ASN A 54 3.29 9.81 -1.02
N ILE A 55 3.89 10.97 -0.69
CA ILE A 55 5.34 11.18 -0.83
C ILE A 55 6.11 10.19 0.04
N LEU A 56 5.77 10.06 1.32
CA LEU A 56 6.40 9.11 2.23
C LEU A 56 6.19 7.65 1.79
N LYS A 57 5.00 7.33 1.29
CA LYS A 57 4.66 5.99 0.79
C LYS A 57 5.41 5.62 -0.50
N PHE A 58 5.62 6.54 -1.43
CA PHE A 58 6.33 6.20 -2.65
C PHE A 58 7.84 6.25 -2.48
N SER A 59 8.36 7.12 -1.60
CA SER A 59 9.79 7.12 -1.24
C SER A 59 10.20 5.84 -0.51
N GLY A 60 9.31 5.30 0.35
CA GLY A 60 9.53 4.07 1.10
C GLY A 60 9.15 2.78 0.34
N ALA A 61 8.80 2.83 -0.95
CA ALA A 61 8.25 1.68 -1.66
C ALA A 61 9.17 0.45 -1.63
N TYR A 62 10.49 0.65 -1.58
CA TYR A 62 11.46 -0.43 -1.38
C TYR A 62 11.18 -1.26 -0.12
N PHE A 63 10.82 -0.63 1.00
CA PHE A 63 10.48 -1.34 2.23
C PHE A 63 9.20 -2.14 2.09
N CYS A 64 8.19 -1.59 1.39
CA CYS A 64 6.95 -2.31 1.10
C CYS A 64 7.22 -3.62 0.35
N VAL A 65 8.12 -3.60 -0.64
CA VAL A 65 8.54 -4.80 -1.38
C VAL A 65 9.17 -5.82 -0.45
N LYS A 66 10.14 -5.39 0.36
CA LYS A 66 10.87 -6.28 1.27
C LYS A 66 9.96 -6.92 2.32
N ILE A 67 9.03 -6.14 2.90
CA ILE A 67 8.04 -6.64 3.87
C ILE A 67 7.11 -7.63 3.19
N THR A 68 6.62 -7.33 1.99
CA THR A 68 5.70 -8.21 1.24
C THR A 68 6.35 -9.55 0.90
N ASP A 69 7.58 -9.54 0.40
CA ASP A 69 8.29 -10.79 0.12
C ASP A 69 8.57 -11.58 1.40
N TRP A 70 8.98 -10.89 2.48
CA TRP A 70 9.22 -11.53 3.77
C TRP A 70 7.95 -12.17 4.34
N MET A 71 6.82 -11.48 4.29
CA MET A 71 5.52 -12.01 4.74
C MET A 71 5.08 -13.20 3.89
N ARG A 72 5.15 -13.08 2.56
CA ARG A 72 4.85 -14.18 1.64
C ARG A 72 5.74 -15.39 1.93
N LEU A 73 7.04 -15.20 2.15
CA LEU A 73 7.95 -16.29 2.51
C LEU A 73 7.64 -16.90 3.88
N ARG A 74 7.23 -16.11 4.87
CA ARG A 74 6.90 -16.61 6.21
C ARG A 74 5.60 -17.40 6.23
N ILE A 75 4.57 -16.93 5.52
CA ILE A 75 3.22 -17.51 5.56
C ILE A 75 3.04 -18.63 4.52
N LEU A 76 3.59 -18.48 3.31
CA LEU A 76 3.43 -19.48 2.24
C LEU A 76 4.34 -20.69 2.38
N LYS A 77 5.35 -20.65 3.27
CA LYS A 77 6.13 -21.84 3.65
C LYS A 77 5.24 -22.98 4.18
N THR A 78 4.05 -22.66 4.66
CA THR A 78 3.10 -23.62 5.24
C THR A 78 2.06 -24.11 4.23
N SER A 79 1.73 -23.34 3.17
CA SER A 79 0.73 -23.72 2.15
C SER A 79 0.75 -22.77 0.95
N GLN A 80 0.68 -23.30 -0.28
CA GLN A 80 0.49 -22.52 -1.53
C GLN A 80 -0.95 -22.02 -1.73
N ASN A 81 -1.77 -21.99 -0.67
CA ASN A 81 -3.16 -21.58 -0.74
C ASN A 81 -3.28 -20.06 -1.00
N ARG A 82 -4.17 -19.68 -1.92
CA ARG A 82 -4.49 -18.29 -2.26
C ARG A 82 -4.96 -17.48 -1.05
N PHE A 83 -5.61 -18.13 -0.09
CA PHE A 83 -6.05 -17.48 1.15
C PHE A 83 -4.85 -17.05 2.03
N HIS A 84 -3.87 -17.93 2.21
CA HIS A 84 -2.66 -17.62 2.97
C HIS A 84 -1.85 -16.50 2.31
N LYS A 85 -1.86 -16.46 0.97
CA LYS A 85 -1.27 -15.36 0.21
C LYS A 85 -1.99 -14.03 0.46
N ALA A 86 -3.32 -14.01 0.39
CA ALA A 86 -4.09 -12.80 0.66
C ALA A 86 -3.86 -12.27 2.08
N ILE A 87 -3.74 -13.16 3.07
CA ILE A 87 -3.35 -12.79 4.43
C ILE A 87 -1.96 -12.16 4.46
N ALA A 88 -0.98 -12.77 3.78
CA ALA A 88 0.38 -12.24 3.74
C ALA A 88 0.44 -10.83 3.11
N ASP A 89 -0.32 -10.60 2.03
CA ASP A 89 -0.40 -9.32 1.33
C ASP A 89 -1.13 -8.25 2.15
N THR A 90 -2.19 -8.66 2.86
CA THR A 90 -2.92 -7.80 3.80
C THR A 90 -2.03 -7.35 4.95
N ILE A 91 -1.29 -8.29 5.56
CA ILE A 91 -0.41 -7.97 6.68
C ILE A 91 0.74 -7.09 6.20
N SER A 92 1.34 -7.39 5.04
CA SER A 92 2.47 -6.61 4.55
C SER A 92 2.07 -5.17 4.23
N ILE A 93 0.93 -4.95 3.58
CA ILE A 93 0.46 -3.61 3.25
C ILE A 93 0.07 -2.84 4.52
N SER A 94 -0.52 -3.51 5.52
CA SER A 94 -0.92 -2.89 6.78
C SER A 94 0.28 -2.45 7.62
N ILE A 95 1.28 -3.33 7.79
CA ILE A 95 2.53 -3.02 8.50
C ILE A 95 3.25 -1.86 7.82
N TYR A 96 3.15 -1.75 6.50
CA TYR A 96 3.79 -0.69 5.75
C TYR A 96 3.05 0.64 5.83
N GLN A 97 1.73 0.64 5.61
CA GLN A 97 0.95 1.86 5.44
C GLN A 97 0.55 2.54 6.76
N ILE A 98 0.22 1.76 7.80
CA ILE A 98 -0.29 2.32 9.06
C ILE A 98 0.76 3.20 9.77
N PRO A 99 2.04 2.79 9.91
CA PRO A 99 3.04 3.66 10.51
C PRO A 99 3.26 4.95 9.71
N LEU A 100 3.26 4.88 8.38
CA LEU A 100 3.39 6.06 7.53
C LEU A 100 2.19 7.00 7.67
N TYR A 101 1.00 6.44 7.84
CA TYR A 101 -0.22 7.19 8.11
C TYR A 101 -0.11 7.96 9.43
N ILE A 102 0.25 7.27 10.51
CA ILE A 102 0.41 7.86 11.85
C ILE A 102 1.50 8.94 11.81
N MET A 103 2.65 8.67 11.20
CA MET A 103 3.73 9.65 11.04
C MET A 103 3.26 10.91 10.30
N SER A 104 2.54 10.74 9.19
CA SER A 104 1.99 11.87 8.42
C SER A 104 1.03 12.71 9.28
N GLY A 105 0.23 12.05 10.12
CA GLY A 105 -0.73 12.73 10.98
C GLY A 105 -0.08 13.49 12.11
N LEU A 106 0.94 12.91 12.73
CA LEU A 106 1.73 13.57 13.77
C LEU A 106 2.44 14.81 13.23
N ILE A 107 2.99 14.76 12.01
CA ILE A 107 3.60 15.93 11.35
C ILE A 107 2.57 17.06 11.16
N MET A 108 1.30 16.71 10.92
CA MET A 108 0.21 17.67 10.76
C MET A 108 -0.44 18.10 12.08
N GLY A 109 0.02 17.60 13.22
CA GLY A 109 -0.53 17.93 14.54
C GLY A 109 -1.87 17.26 14.85
N ILE A 110 -2.21 16.16 14.17
CA ILE A 110 -3.43 15.39 14.42
C ILE A 110 -3.32 14.68 15.79
N ASN A 111 -4.42 14.64 16.53
CA ASN A 111 -4.48 14.00 17.83
C ASN A 111 -4.18 12.47 17.72
N ILE A 112 -3.33 11.96 18.62
CA ILE A 112 -2.93 10.55 18.62
C ILE A 112 -4.10 9.58 18.77
N ILE A 113 -5.13 9.92 19.55
CA ILE A 113 -6.32 9.08 19.75
C ILE A 113 -7.10 8.95 18.44
N GLN A 114 -7.29 10.07 17.72
CA GLN A 114 -7.94 10.07 16.40
C GLN A 114 -7.13 9.23 15.40
N LEU A 115 -5.79 9.36 15.40
CA LEU A 115 -4.92 8.57 14.54
C LEU A 115 -5.03 7.07 14.83
N LEU A 116 -5.15 6.66 16.10
CA LEU A 116 -5.31 5.25 16.47
C LEU A 116 -6.68 4.70 16.02
N ILE A 117 -7.76 5.47 16.19
CA ILE A 117 -9.09 5.10 15.71
C ILE A 117 -9.06 4.89 14.20
N VAL A 118 -8.52 5.87 13.46
CA VAL A 118 -8.47 5.78 12.00
C VAL A 118 -7.51 4.70 11.52
N SER A 119 -6.39 4.48 12.21
CA SER A 119 -5.47 3.38 11.91
C SER A 119 -6.13 2.00 12.06
N SER A 120 -7.04 1.86 13.02
CA SER A 120 -7.82 0.64 13.23
C SER A 120 -8.81 0.42 12.07
N ILE A 121 -9.44 1.48 11.57
CA ILE A 121 -10.30 1.43 10.38
C ILE A 121 -9.47 1.11 9.13
N TYR A 122 -8.28 1.72 9.00
CA TYR A 122 -7.30 1.43 7.95
C TYR A 122 -6.90 -0.05 7.92
N LEU A 123 -6.75 -0.67 9.09
CA LEU A 123 -6.45 -2.10 9.20
C LEU A 123 -7.61 -2.95 8.66
N VAL A 124 -8.85 -2.64 9.05
CA VAL A 124 -10.05 -3.35 8.55
C VAL A 124 -10.19 -3.16 7.04
N ASP A 125 -9.98 -1.95 6.54
CA ASP A 125 -10.03 -1.65 5.11
C ASP A 125 -8.95 -2.44 4.34
N ASN A 126 -7.74 -2.51 4.89
CA ASN A 126 -6.68 -3.35 4.34
C ASN A 126 -7.00 -4.85 4.42
N MET A 127 -7.80 -5.34 5.38
CA MET A 127 -8.26 -6.73 5.36
C MET A 127 -9.27 -6.98 4.24
N ILE A 128 -10.11 -5.99 3.92
CA ILE A 128 -11.09 -6.06 2.85
C ILE A 128 -10.41 -5.93 1.47
N LEU A 129 -9.39 -5.08 1.36
CA LEU A 129 -8.74 -4.71 0.09
C LEU A 129 -7.35 -5.33 -0.11
N GLY A 130 -6.76 -5.96 0.91
CA GLY A 130 -5.39 -6.47 0.87
C GLY A 130 -5.21 -7.61 -0.12
N TRP A 131 -6.26 -8.40 -0.36
CA TRP A 131 -6.27 -9.38 -1.45
C TRP A 131 -6.19 -8.70 -2.83
N LEU A 132 -6.84 -7.54 -3.01
CA LEU A 132 -6.80 -6.77 -4.25
C LEU A 132 -5.40 -6.23 -4.51
N TYR A 133 -4.70 -5.77 -3.47
CA TYR A 133 -3.27 -5.41 -3.58
C TYR A 133 -2.45 -6.60 -4.09
N GLY A 134 -2.64 -7.79 -3.53
CA GLY A 134 -1.98 -9.02 -3.96
C GLY A 134 -2.21 -9.37 -5.44
N VAL A 135 -3.47 -9.23 -5.89
CA VAL A 135 -3.88 -9.46 -7.30
C VAL A 135 -3.21 -8.44 -8.23
N ILE A 136 -3.25 -7.16 -7.88
CA ILE A 136 -2.60 -6.09 -8.66
C ILE A 136 -1.10 -6.37 -8.75
N LEU A 137 -0.46 -6.69 -7.63
CA LEU A 137 0.97 -6.98 -7.53
C LEU A 137 1.39 -8.12 -8.45
N ASP A 138 0.67 -9.24 -8.40
CA ASP A 138 0.94 -10.38 -9.28
C ASP A 138 0.70 -10.05 -10.74
N TRP A 139 -0.35 -9.30 -11.05
CA TRP A 139 -0.66 -8.87 -12.41
C TRP A 139 0.45 -7.97 -12.97
N THR A 140 0.93 -6.98 -12.20
CA THR A 140 2.07 -6.13 -12.58
C THR A 140 3.34 -6.94 -12.76
N ARG A 141 3.66 -7.86 -11.83
CA ARG A 141 4.82 -8.74 -11.94
C ARG A 141 4.75 -9.59 -13.20
N LYS A 142 3.63 -10.26 -13.46
CA LYS A 142 3.43 -11.05 -14.67
C LYS A 142 3.56 -10.18 -15.93
N LYS A 143 2.93 -9.01 -15.98
CA LYS A 143 2.87 -8.19 -17.20
C LYS A 143 4.18 -7.45 -17.49
N LEU A 144 4.90 -7.00 -16.47
CA LEU A 144 6.11 -6.19 -16.65
C LEU A 144 7.41 -7.01 -16.58
N GLN A 145 7.39 -8.17 -15.93
CA GLN A 145 8.56 -9.05 -15.84
C GLN A 145 8.54 -10.18 -16.88
N ASN A 146 7.36 -10.67 -17.31
CA ASN A 146 7.26 -11.75 -18.31
C ASN A 146 7.05 -11.28 -19.77
N SER A 147 6.95 -9.97 -20.06
CA SER A 147 6.76 -9.44 -21.42
C SER A 147 8.00 -9.50 -22.33
N THR A 148 8.84 -10.51 -22.17
CA THR A 148 9.98 -10.85 -23.05
C THR A 148 10.17 -12.36 -23.16
N VAL A 149 9.09 -13.06 -23.48
CA VAL A 149 9.14 -14.17 -24.45
C VAL A 149 8.28 -13.63 -25.60
N TYR A 150 8.79 -13.67 -26.83
CA TYR A 150 8.40 -12.89 -28.02
C TYR A 150 9.10 -11.53 -28.14
#